data_AF-A0A7L1D0E4-F1
#
_entry.id   AF-A0A7L1D0E4-F1
#
_cell.length_a   1.000
_cell.length_b   1.000
_cell.length_c   1.000
_cell.angle_alpha   90.00
_cell.angle_beta   90.00
_cell.angle_gamma   90.00
#
_symmetry.space_group_name_H-M   'P 1'
#
loop_
_entity.id
_entity.type
_entity.pdbx_description
1 polymer ?
#
loop_
_entity_poly.entity_id
_entity_poly.type
_entity_poly.pdbx_seq_one_letter_code
_entity_poly.pdbx_strand_id
1 'polypeptide(L)' 'FAQLTRLQRELGPEAFPLVPQRFCNRPRGLLAAPTFPMMVTLSPAPAGVGQVKLRPFP' A
#
# COMPACT_ATOMS: atom_id res chain seq x y z
N PHE A 1 -8.31 1.99 -5.37
CA PHE A 1 -7.13 1.21 -5.79
C PHE A 1 -7.37 0.42 -7.08
N ALA A 2 -8.42 -0.41 -7.18
CA ALA A 2 -8.68 -1.23 -8.38
C ALA A 2 -8.64 -0.47 -9.73
N GLN A 3 -9.21 0.74 -9.77
CA GLN A 3 -9.18 1.60 -10.97
C GLN A 3 -7.75 2.05 -11.35
N LEU A 4 -6.92 2.39 -10.36
CA LEU A 4 -5.52 2.77 -10.58
C LEU A 4 -4.70 1.58 -11.06
N THR A 5 -4.93 0.40 -10.49
CA THR A 5 -4.29 -0.84 -10.95
C THR A 5 -4.67 -1.16 -12.39
N ARG A 6 -5.92 -0.92 -12.77
CA ARG A 6 -6.37 -1.07 -14.16
C ARG A 6 -5.66 -0.07 -15.08
N LEU A 7 -5.62 1.21 -14.71
CA LEU A 7 -4.90 2.24 -15.47
C LEU A 7 -3.41 1.92 -15.65
N GLN A 8 -2.75 1.43 -14.60
CA GLN A 8 -1.35 1.00 -14.70
C GLN A 8 -1.15 -0.13 -15.71
N ARG A 9 -2.10 -1.08 -15.78
CA ARG A 9 -2.04 -2.18 -16.76
C ARG A 9 -2.28 -1.70 -18.19
N GLU A 10 -3.12 -0.70 -18.38
CA GLU A 10 -3.44 -0.13 -19.70
C GLU A 10 -2.31 0.79 -20.21
N LEU A 11 -1.71 1.60 -19.33
CA LEU A 11 -0.68 2.59 -19.69
C LEU A 11 0.75 2.07 -19.56
N GLY A 12 0.96 1.01 -18.77
CA GLY A 12 2.27 0.48 -18.43
C GLY A 12 2.93 1.19 -17.24
N PRO A 13 3.90 0.54 -16.56
CA PRO A 13 4.52 1.05 -15.35
C PRO A 13 5.41 2.29 -15.58
N GLU A 14 5.98 2.44 -16.78
CA GLU A 14 6.80 3.60 -17.15
C GLU A 14 5.95 4.88 -17.28
N ALA A 15 4.79 4.79 -17.96
CA ALA A 15 3.89 5.93 -18.13
C ALA A 15 3.03 6.19 -16.89
N PHE A 16 2.73 5.15 -16.11
CA PHE A 16 1.94 5.25 -14.89
C PHE A 16 2.57 4.44 -13.74
N PRO A 17 3.57 5.03 -13.04
CA PRO A 17 4.30 4.36 -11.96
C PRO A 17 3.47 4.31 -10.67
N LEU A 18 2.49 3.40 -10.64
CA LEU A 18 1.70 3.16 -9.43
C LEU A 18 2.55 2.47 -8.37
N VAL A 19 2.55 3.03 -7.17
CA VAL A 19 3.23 2.44 -6.00
C VAL A 19 2.63 1.06 -5.70
N PRO A 20 3.46 0.00 -5.54
CA PRO A 20 2.97 -1.30 -5.12
C PRO A 20 2.29 -1.22 -3.75
N GLN A 21 1.01 -1.52 -3.71
CA GLN A 21 0.22 -1.51 -2.49
C GLN A 21 -0.68 -2.75 -2.43
N ARG A 22 -0.91 -3.25 -1.23
CA ARG A 22 -1.79 -4.40 -0.97
C ARG A 22 -2.96 -3.97 -0.11
N PHE A 23 -4.18 -4.26 -0.57
CA PHE A 23 -5.39 -4.07 0.22
C PHE A 23 -5.66 -5.32 1.05
N CYS A 24 -5.84 -5.16 2.36
CA CYS A 24 -6.14 -6.23 3.29
C CYS A 24 -7.48 -5.93 3.98
N ASN A 25 -8.50 -6.74 3.69
CA ASN A 25 -9.84 -6.55 4.26
C ASN A 25 -9.97 -7.05 5.72
N ARG A 26 -8.98 -7.80 6.22
CA ARG A 26 -8.95 -8.33 7.57
C ARG A 26 -7.55 -8.23 8.17
N PRO A 27 -7.41 -7.81 9.44
CA PRO A 27 -6.11 -7.71 10.11
C PRO A 27 -5.36 -9.05 10.18
N ARG A 28 -6.09 -10.15 10.35
CA ARG A 28 -5.53 -11.51 10.47
C ARG A 28 -4.69 -11.96 9.26
N GLY A 29 -4.86 -11.33 8.09
CA GLY A 29 -4.08 -11.65 6.89
C GLY A 29 -2.74 -10.91 6.77
N LEU A 30 -2.45 -9.97 7.68
CA LEU A 30 -1.28 -9.10 7.62
C LEU A 30 -0.17 -9.67 8.52
N LEU A 31 0.42 -10.79 8.09
CA LEU A 31 1.43 -11.53 8.85
C LEU A 31 2.86 -11.04 8.60
N ALA A 32 3.15 -10.66 7.36
CA ALA A 32 4.48 -10.24 6.94
C ALA A 32 4.42 -9.23 5.79
N ALA A 33 5.47 -8.41 5.70
CA ALA A 33 5.72 -7.52 4.58
C ALA A 33 6.87 -8.08 3.73
N PRO A 34 6.85 -7.90 2.40
CA PRO A 34 7.96 -8.35 1.55
C PRO A 34 9.24 -7.53 1.79
N THR A 35 9.12 -6.25 2.16
CA THR A 35 10.24 -5.33 2.35
C THR A 35 9.92 -4.29 3.43
N PHE A 36 10.97 -3.78 4.09
CA PHE A 36 10.89 -2.70 5.08
C PHE A 36 11.85 -1.56 4.71
N PRO A 37 11.56 -0.29 5.10
CA PRO A 37 10.36 0.15 5.82
C PRO A 37 9.10 0.13 4.94
N MET A 38 7.94 -0.08 5.55
CA MET A 38 6.65 -0.04 4.84
C MET A 38 5.66 0.96 5.46
N MET A 39 4.76 1.49 4.63
CA MET A 39 3.65 2.33 5.07
C MET A 39 2.37 1.52 5.16
N VAL A 40 1.66 1.62 6.28
CA VAL A 40 0.34 1.02 6.49
C VAL A 40 -0.68 2.14 6.68
N THR A 41 -1.75 2.10 5.89
CA THR A 41 -2.89 2.99 6.01
C THR A 41 -4.10 2.16 6.46
N LEU A 42 -4.55 2.36 7.70
CA LEU A 42 -5.63 1.57 8.31
C LEU A 42 -7.00 1.94 7.74
N SER A 43 -7.21 3.22 7.47
CA SER A 43 -8.41 3.76 6.86
C SER A 43 -8.05 5.04 6.12
N PRO A 44 -8.67 5.35 4.97
CA PRO A 44 -8.51 6.65 4.35
C PRO A 44 -9.02 7.71 5.32
N ALA A 45 -8.11 8.49 5.90
CA ALA A 45 -8.46 9.59 6.78
C ALA A 45 -7.72 10.86 6.35
N PRO A 46 -8.35 12.04 6.50
CA PRO A 46 -7.70 13.31 6.25
C PRO A 46 -6.43 13.49 7.11
N ALA A 47 -5.51 14.31 6.63
CA ALA A 47 -4.33 14.76 7.38
C ALA A 47 -3.40 13.63 7.90
N GLY A 48 -3.38 12.47 7.23
CA GLY A 48 -2.43 11.39 7.56
C GLY A 48 -2.79 10.57 8.80
N VAL A 49 -3.98 10.77 9.37
CA VAL A 49 -4.47 9.95 10.49
C VAL A 49 -4.55 8.48 10.05
N GLY A 50 -4.02 7.57 10.89
CA GLY A 50 -4.01 6.14 10.59
C GLY A 50 -2.98 5.70 9.53
N GLN A 51 -2.06 6.58 9.14
CA GLN A 51 -0.87 6.23 8.35
C GLN A 51 0.34 6.02 9.26
N VAL A 52 0.92 4.82 9.23
CA VAL A 52 2.02 4.44 10.12
C VAL A 52 3.18 3.88 9.30
N LYS A 53 4.40 4.35 9.59
CA LYS A 53 5.64 3.79 9.05
C LYS A 53 6.16 2.68 9.95
N LEU A 54 6.25 1.47 9.42
CA LEU A 54 6.79 0.31 10.10
C LEU A 54 8.25 0.08 9.69
N ARG A 55 9.08 -0.28 10.66
CA ARG A 55 10.50 -0.63 10.50
C ARG A 55 10.76 -1.99 11.13
N PRO A 56 11.82 -2.71 10.71
CA PRO A 56 12.25 -3.92 11.42
C PRO A 56 12.60 -3.56 12.86
N PHE A 57 12.40 -4.50 13.79
CA PHE A 57 12.94 -4.38 15.13
C PHE A 57 14.49 -4.42 15.04
N PRO A 58 15.21 -3.62 15.84
CA PRO A 58 16.68 -3.64 15.86
C PRO A 58 17.25 -4.99 16.27
#